data_AF-A0A538J9R4-F1
#
_entry.id   AF-A0A538J9R4-F1
#
_cell.length_a   1.000
_cell.length_b   1.000
_cell.length_c   1.000
_cell.angle_alpha   90.00
_cell.angle_beta   90.00
_cell.angle_gamma   90.00
#
_symmetry.space_group_name_H-M   'P 1'
#
loop_
_entity.id
_entity.type
_entity.pdbx_description
1 polymer ?
#
loop_
_entity_poly.entity_id
_entity_poly.type
_entity_poly.pdbx_seq_one_letter_code
_entity_poly.pdbx_strand_id
1 'polypeptide(L)' 'MSDSGGDHVPAKRQAEELLMIEEADAWFEYLEATRGQSTVRYREVEPWAWARLSQRLRAIRARRARLRPAAA' A
#
# COMPACT_ATOMS: atom_id res chain seq x y z
N MET A 1 -18.38 -27.17 23.85
CA MET A 1 -17.41 -26.04 23.87
C MET A 1 -17.16 -25.67 22.43
N SER A 2 -17.93 -24.70 21.93
CA SER A 2 -17.85 -24.22 20.57
C SER A 2 -17.43 -22.75 20.58
N ASP A 3 -16.73 -22.41 19.51
CA ASP A 3 -16.46 -21.08 18.95
C ASP A 3 -15.17 -20.37 19.37
N SER A 4 -14.09 -20.70 18.65
CA SER A 4 -12.87 -19.89 18.53
C SER A 4 -12.89 -19.01 17.26
N GLY A 5 -14.06 -18.67 16.72
CA GLY A 5 -14.20 -17.82 15.53
C GLY A 5 -13.87 -16.33 15.75
N GLY A 6 -13.66 -15.90 16.99
CA GLY A 6 -13.49 -14.49 17.37
C GLY A 6 -12.10 -13.88 17.12
N ASP A 7 -11.02 -14.67 17.09
CA ASP A 7 -9.65 -14.14 17.07
C ASP A 7 -9.13 -13.78 15.67
N HIS A 8 -9.78 -14.22 14.60
CA HIS A 8 -9.31 -14.01 13.22
C HIS A 8 -9.80 -12.71 12.57
N VAL A 9 -10.99 -12.23 12.94
CA VAL A 9 -11.53 -10.96 12.43
C VAL A 9 -10.68 -9.75 12.87
N PRO A 10 -10.20 -9.65 14.13
CA PRO A 10 -9.30 -8.60 14.56
C PRO A 10 -7.96 -8.61 13.80
N ALA A 11 -7.37 -9.79 13.59
CA ALA A 11 -6.08 -9.93 12.90
C ALA A 11 -6.16 -9.51 11.43
N LYS A 12 -7.24 -9.89 10.74
CA LYS A 12 -7.47 -9.47 9.35
C LYS A 12 -7.65 -7.96 9.24
N ARG A 13 -8.45 -7.36 10.13
CA ARG A 13 -8.66 -5.90 10.15
C ARG A 13 -7.35 -5.15 10.41
N GLN A 14 -6.54 -5.60 11.37
CA GLN A 14 -5.23 -5.02 11.63
C GLN A 14 -4.30 -5.13 10.42
N ALA A 15 -4.30 -6.28 9.70
CA ALA A 15 -3.53 -6.43 8.47
C ALA A 15 -4.00 -5.48 7.36
N GLU A 16 -5.30 -5.24 7.24
CA GLU A 16 -5.85 -4.25 6.29
C GLU A 16 -5.45 -2.82 6.68
N GLU A 17 -5.50 -2.46 7.96
CA GLU A 17 -5.06 -1.16 8.48
C GLU A 17 -3.57 -0.90 8.23
N LEU A 18 -2.71 -1.89 8.45
CA LEU A 18 -1.28 -1.81 8.12
C LEU A 18 -1.05 -1.59 6.61
N LEU A 19 -1.82 -2.26 5.75
CA LEU A 19 -1.73 -2.06 4.30
C LEU A 19 -2.28 -0.70 3.85
N MET A 20 -3.13 -0.03 4.63
CA MET A 20 -3.56 1.35 4.37
C MET A 20 -2.47 2.35 4.74
N ILE A 21 -1.80 2.15 5.88
CA ILE A 21 -0.65 2.95 6.30
C ILE A 21 0.48 2.83 5.26
N GLU A 22 0.81 1.61 4.84
CA GLU A 22 1.87 1.39 3.84
C GLU A 22 1.56 2.05 2.48
N GLU A 23 0.27 2.10 2.08
CA GLU A 23 -0.17 2.82 0.88
C GLU A 23 -0.01 4.33 1.05
N ALA A 24 -0.41 4.87 2.21
CA ALA A 24 -0.24 6.29 2.52
C ALA A 24 1.25 6.67 2.48
N ASP A 25 2.13 5.88 3.12
CA ASP A 25 3.58 6.11 3.11
C ASP A 25 4.15 6.10 1.69
N ALA A 26 3.66 5.20 0.82
CA ALA A 26 4.09 5.16 -0.58
C ALA A 26 3.74 6.45 -1.33
N TRP A 27 2.55 7.00 -1.08
CA TRP A 27 2.14 8.29 -1.63
C TRP A 27 2.92 9.45 -1.02
N PHE A 28 3.23 9.42 0.27
CA PHE A 28 4.07 10.42 0.93
C PHE A 28 5.48 10.45 0.33
N GLU A 29 6.13 9.29 0.13
CA GLU A 29 7.45 9.21 -0.52
C GLU A 29 7.43 9.80 -1.94
N TYR A 30 6.37 9.52 -2.71
CA TYR A 30 6.23 10.10 -4.06
C TYR A 30 6.09 11.62 -4.00
N LEU A 31 5.27 12.15 -3.10
CA LEU A 31 5.08 13.59 -2.93
C LEU A 31 6.34 14.27 -2.39
N GLU A 32 7.07 13.63 -1.47
CA GLU A 32 8.35 14.14 -0.97
C GLU A 32 9.39 14.27 -2.09
N ALA A 33 9.43 13.30 -3.01
CA ALA A 33 10.35 13.33 -4.15
C ALA A 33 9.98 14.38 -5.22
N THR A 34 8.69 14.65 -5.42
CA THR A 34 8.21 15.39 -6.61
C THR A 34 7.63 16.77 -6.31
N ARG A 35 7.11 17.02 -5.10
CA ARG A 35 6.45 18.28 -4.74
C ARG A 35 7.47 19.41 -4.70
N GLY A 36 7.09 20.56 -5.28
CA GLY A 36 7.92 21.76 -5.27
C GLY A 36 9.15 21.71 -6.17
N GLN A 37 9.34 20.64 -6.95
CA GLN A 37 10.43 20.54 -7.90
C GLN A 37 10.23 21.50 -9.07
N SER A 38 11.33 22.07 -9.57
CA SER A 38 11.32 22.81 -10.83
C SER A 38 10.96 21.88 -11.99
N THR A 39 10.48 22.43 -13.11
CA THR A 39 10.07 21.62 -14.27
C THR A 39 11.19 20.73 -14.82
N VAL A 40 12.43 21.22 -14.84
CA VAL A 40 13.59 20.42 -15.28
C VAL A 40 13.84 19.27 -14.32
N ARG A 41 13.91 19.55 -13.01
CA ARG A 41 14.20 18.52 -12.00
C ARG A 41 13.07 17.50 -11.88
N TYR A 42 11.82 17.93 -12.01
CA TYR A 42 10.65 17.06 -12.01
C TYR A 42 10.74 16.01 -13.13
N ARG A 43 11.13 16.41 -14.35
CA ARG A 43 11.29 15.47 -15.48
C ARG A 43 12.38 14.42 -15.27
N GLU A 44 13.40 14.74 -14.47
CA GLU A 44 14.47 13.81 -14.12
C GLU A 44 14.05 12.82 -13.02
N VAL A 45 13.33 13.31 -12.01
CA VAL A 45 13.05 12.54 -10.77
C VAL A 45 11.73 11.76 -10.86
N GLU A 46 10.70 12.36 -11.47
CA GLU A 46 9.35 11.79 -11.45
C GLU A 46 9.27 10.39 -12.06
N PRO A 47 9.92 10.05 -13.19
CA PRO A 47 9.79 8.72 -13.77
C PRO A 47 10.24 7.60 -12.82
N TRP A 48 11.31 7.83 -12.05
CA TRP A 48 11.78 6.88 -11.04
C TRP A 48 10.85 6.82 -9.83
N ALA A 49 10.40 7.98 -9.34
CA ALA A 49 9.46 8.06 -8.22
C ALA A 49 8.14 7.35 -8.56
N TRP A 50 7.64 7.54 -9.78
CA TRP A 50 6.45 6.89 -10.30
C TRP A 50 6.62 5.38 -10.44
N ALA A 51 7.75 4.91 -10.98
CA ALA A 51 8.03 3.48 -11.10
C ALA A 51 8.04 2.80 -9.73
N ARG A 52 8.67 3.43 -8.74
CA ARG A 52 8.71 2.97 -7.34
C ARG A 52 7.31 2.93 -6.72
N LEU A 53 6.54 4.01 -6.82
CA LEU A 53 5.15 4.08 -6.35
C LEU A 53 4.31 2.97 -6.99
N SER A 54 4.35 2.85 -8.31
CA SER A 54 3.61 1.84 -9.08
C SER A 54 3.95 0.41 -8.64
N GLN A 55 5.22 0.13 -8.35
CA GLN A 55 5.64 -1.17 -7.82
C GLN A 55 5.07 -1.43 -6.42
N ARG A 56 5.13 -0.45 -5.51
CA ARG A 56 4.58 -0.58 -4.15
C ARG A 56 3.07 -0.79 -4.18
N LEU A 57 2.34 0.00 -4.95
CA LEU A 57 0.88 -0.15 -5.09
C LEU A 57 0.48 -1.53 -5.62
N ARG A 58 1.24 -2.10 -6.56
CA ARG A 58 1.03 -3.48 -7.04
C ARG A 58 1.25 -4.50 -5.93
N ALA A 59 2.31 -4.36 -5.14
CA ALA A 59 2.60 -5.26 -4.02
C ALA A 59 1.50 -5.20 -2.94
N ILE A 60 1.06 -3.99 -2.58
CA ILE A 60 -0.04 -3.78 -1.62
C ILE A 60 -1.33 -4.41 -2.15
N ARG A 61 -1.67 -4.20 -3.43
CA ARG A 61 -2.84 -4.82 -4.06
C ARG A 61 -2.77 -6.35 -4.02
N ALA A 62 -1.61 -6.94 -4.32
CA ALA A 62 -1.41 -8.37 -4.24
C ALA A 62 -1.58 -8.91 -2.81
N ARG A 63 -1.08 -8.18 -1.79
CA ARG A 63 -1.26 -8.54 -0.37
C ARG A 63 -2.71 -8.42 0.07
N ARG A 64 -3.43 -7.35 -0.32
CA ARG A 64 -4.88 -7.21 -0.07
C ARG A 64 -5.68 -8.35 -0.69
N ALA A 65 -5.33 -8.78 -1.91
CA ALA A 65 -6.02 -9.90 -2.55
C ALA A 65 -5.89 -11.21 -1.76
N ARG A 66 -4.74 -11.45 -1.11
CA ARG A 66 -4.52 -12.62 -0.25
C ARG A 66 -5.28 -12.58 1.09
N LEU A 67 -5.71 -11.40 1.54
CA LEU A 67 -6.55 -11.25 2.75
C LEU A 67 -8.04 -11.49 2.47
N ARG A 68 -8.46 -11.47 1.20
CA ARG A 68 -9.83 -11.84 0.83
C ARG A 68 -9.90 -13.37 0.87
N PRO A 69 -10.79 -13.96 1.68
CA PRO A 69 -11.00 -15.40 1.62
C PRO A 69 -11.39 -15.77 0.20
N ALA A 70 -10.73 -16.78 -0.37
CA ALA A 70 -11.19 -17.38 -1.62
C ALA A 70 -12.65 -17.81 -1.38
N ALA A 71 -13.58 -17.29 -2.17
CA ALA A 71 -14.97 -17.71 -2.07
C ALA A 71 -15.02 -19.25 -2.22
N ALA A 72 -15.52 -19.92 -1.19
CA ALA A 72 -15.83 -21.35 -1.20
C ALA A 72 -17.18 -21.59 -1.86
#